data_AF-A0A9D8XJ80-F1
#
_entry.id   AF-A0A9D8XJ80-F1
#
_cell.length_a   1.000
_cell.length_b   1.000
_cell.length_c   1.000
_cell.angle_alpha   90.00
_cell.angle_beta   90.00
_cell.angle_gamma   90.00
#
_symmetry.space_group_name_H-M   'P 1'
#
loop_
_entity.id
_entity.type
_entity.pdbx_description
1 polymer ?
#
loop_
_entity_poly.entity_id
_entity_poly.type
_entity_poly.pdbx_seq_one_letter_code
_entity_poly.pdbx_strand_id
1 'polypeptide(L)'
;GVAASTHPVKPYDVRLCKVRHPLAEKLIPFSLGTDEIYTELEQVSPAVILMDTKIEEGVYPQCIENVTPWGGTFLSFLPGHSPAETSGKDLIANVETMIDYLLKGN
;
A
#
# COMPACT_ATOMS: atom_id res chain seq x y z
N GLY A 1 -20.58 -3.81 16.11
CA GLY A 1 -19.32 -3.06 15.88
C GLY A 1 -18.42 -3.90 15.02
N VAL A 2 -17.51 -3.27 14.27
CA VAL A 2 -16.50 -3.97 13.47
C VAL A 2 -15.31 -4.29 14.38
N ALA A 3 -14.70 -5.46 14.19
CA ALA A 3 -13.53 -5.85 14.96
C ALA A 3 -12.35 -4.91 14.65
N ALA A 4 -11.48 -4.69 15.64
CA ALA A 4 -10.28 -3.88 15.44
C ALA A 4 -9.31 -4.59 14.48
N SER A 5 -8.56 -3.80 13.72
CA SER A 5 -7.43 -4.29 12.93
C SER A 5 -6.32 -4.86 13.81
N THR A 6 -5.50 -5.72 13.23
CA THR A 6 -4.33 -6.32 13.88
C THR A 6 -3.03 -5.85 13.23
N HIS A 7 -1.97 -5.75 14.03
CA HIS A 7 -0.73 -5.08 13.64
C HIS A 7 0.49 -5.93 14.04
N PRO A 8 0.71 -7.10 13.41
CA PRO A 8 1.92 -7.87 13.66
C PRO A 8 3.16 -7.07 13.24
N VAL A 9 4.22 -7.18 14.05
CA VAL A 9 5.51 -6.52 13.82
C VAL A 9 6.52 -7.59 13.43
N LYS A 10 6.85 -7.67 12.13
CA LYS A 10 7.77 -8.67 11.57
C LYS A 10 8.31 -8.23 10.20
N PRO A 11 9.35 -8.89 9.67
CA PRO A 11 9.74 -8.74 8.27
C PRO A 11 8.65 -9.17 7.30
N TYR A 12 8.53 -8.45 6.19
CA TYR A 12 7.60 -8.79 5.11
C TYR A 12 8.01 -8.19 3.77
N ASP A 13 7.47 -8.80 2.72
CA ASP A 13 7.61 -8.34 1.34
C ASP A 13 6.34 -7.61 0.90
N VAL A 14 6.52 -6.44 0.28
CA VAL A 14 5.48 -5.70 -0.42
C VAL A 14 5.58 -6.04 -1.91
N ARG A 15 4.48 -6.54 -2.46
CA ARG A 15 4.42 -7.16 -3.78
C ARG A 15 3.42 -6.40 -4.65
N LEU A 16 3.67 -6.39 -5.95
CA LEU A 16 2.70 -5.85 -6.91
C LEU A 16 1.53 -6.82 -7.09
N CYS A 17 0.30 -6.29 -7.03
CA CYS A 17 -0.88 -7.04 -7.39
C CYS A 17 -0.99 -7.20 -8.91
N LYS A 18 -1.63 -8.30 -9.35
CA LYS A 18 -1.93 -8.51 -10.78
C LYS A 18 -3.14 -7.66 -11.19
N VAL A 19 -2.89 -6.40 -11.53
CA VAL A 19 -3.92 -5.42 -11.88
C VAL A 19 -3.56 -4.67 -13.14
N ARG A 20 -4.56 -4.30 -13.94
CA ARG A 20 -4.40 -3.40 -15.09
C ARG A 20 -4.58 -1.96 -14.62
N HIS A 21 -3.51 -1.35 -14.14
CA HIS A 21 -3.54 0.02 -13.62
C HIS A 21 -2.25 0.77 -13.98
N PRO A 22 -2.32 2.01 -14.53
CA PRO A 22 -1.13 2.74 -14.99
C PRO A 22 -0.10 3.03 -13.88
N LEU A 23 -0.55 3.17 -12.63
CA LEU A 23 0.36 3.33 -11.49
C LEU A 23 1.05 2.02 -11.13
N ALA A 24 0.36 0.87 -11.20
CA ALA A 24 0.92 -0.42 -10.80
C ALA A 24 2.13 -0.82 -11.66
N GLU A 25 2.19 -0.39 -12.92
CA GLU A 25 3.33 -0.63 -13.81
C GLU A 25 4.60 0.14 -13.44
N LYS A 26 4.49 1.15 -12.57
CA LYS A 26 5.57 2.04 -12.16
C LYS A 26 6.04 1.81 -10.73
N LEU A 27 5.22 1.12 -9.93
CA LEU A 27 5.55 0.78 -8.56
C LEU A 27 6.59 -0.35 -8.53
N ILE A 28 7.42 -0.34 -7.50
CA ILE A 28 8.55 -1.23 -7.31
C ILE A 28 8.23 -2.14 -6.12
N PRO A 29 8.23 -3.47 -6.26
CA PRO A 29 8.12 -4.37 -5.10
C PRO A 29 9.38 -4.25 -4.23
N PHE A 30 9.24 -4.35 -2.91
CA PHE A 30 10.34 -4.16 -1.97
C PHE A 30 10.13 -5.00 -0.71
N SER A 31 11.19 -5.15 0.08
CA SER A 31 11.17 -5.87 1.36
C SER A 31 11.44 -4.89 2.50
N LEU A 32 10.80 -5.12 3.64
CA LEU A 32 11.06 -4.39 4.87
C LEU A 32 11.62 -5.33 5.94
N GLY A 33 12.53 -4.78 6.75
CA GLY A 33 13.19 -5.46 7.87
C GLY A 33 12.23 -5.73 9.01
N THR A 34 11.97 -4.80 9.91
CA THR A 34 10.94 -4.98 10.95
C THR A 34 10.03 -3.77 10.98
N ASP A 35 8.77 -3.96 10.62
CA ASP A 35 7.77 -2.90 10.54
C ASP A 35 6.37 -3.42 10.93
N GLU A 36 5.45 -2.51 11.24
CA GLU A 36 4.03 -2.87 11.48
C GLU A 36 3.35 -3.25 10.17
N ILE A 37 2.63 -4.38 10.17
CA ILE A 37 1.79 -4.80 9.05
C ILE A 37 0.33 -4.55 9.42
N TYR A 38 -0.32 -3.61 8.75
CA TYR A 38 -1.72 -3.31 8.99
C TYR A 38 -2.58 -4.42 8.34
N THR A 39 -3.29 -5.19 9.17
CA THR A 39 -4.11 -6.35 8.74
C THR A 39 -5.56 -6.20 9.22
N GLU A 40 -6.48 -6.89 8.56
CA GLU A 40 -7.92 -6.87 8.91
C GLU A 40 -8.53 -5.45 8.92
N LEU A 41 -8.05 -4.56 8.04
CA LEU A 41 -8.64 -3.23 7.86
C LEU A 41 -10.03 -3.34 7.21
N GLU A 42 -11.01 -2.65 7.78
CA GLU A 42 -12.35 -2.54 7.20
C GLU A 42 -12.32 -1.77 5.88
N GLN A 43 -12.86 -2.38 4.83
CA GLN A 43 -13.03 -1.72 3.54
C GLN A 43 -14.40 -1.05 3.48
N VAL A 44 -14.40 0.28 3.52
CA VAL A 44 -15.62 1.10 3.56
C VAL A 44 -16.02 1.68 2.20
N SER A 45 -15.18 1.50 1.18
CA SER A 45 -15.41 1.98 -0.18
C SER A 45 -14.74 1.08 -1.22
N PRO A 46 -15.21 1.08 -2.48
CA PRO A 46 -14.52 0.39 -3.56
C PRO A 46 -13.09 0.92 -3.73
N ALA A 47 -12.13 0.01 -3.84
CA ALA A 47 -10.71 0.30 -4.00
C ALA A 47 -10.07 -0.65 -5.01
N VAL A 48 -9.05 -0.16 -5.72
CA VAL A 48 -8.15 -0.99 -6.51
C VAL A 48 -6.90 -1.25 -5.69
N ILE A 49 -6.59 -2.53 -5.43
CA ILE A 49 -5.38 -2.91 -4.71
C ILE A 49 -4.22 -2.93 -5.70
N LEU A 50 -3.21 -2.11 -5.43
CA LEU A 50 -2.02 -1.95 -6.27
C LEU A 50 -0.85 -2.79 -5.74
N MET A 51 -0.71 -2.84 -4.42
CA MET A 51 0.31 -3.66 -3.75
C MET A 51 -0.28 -4.38 -2.54
N ASP A 52 0.21 -5.58 -2.28
CA ASP A 52 -0.17 -6.41 -1.14
C ASP A 52 1.06 -6.99 -0.44
N THR A 53 0.85 -7.54 0.75
CA THR A 53 1.79 -8.44 1.42
C THR A 53 1.11 -9.78 1.63
N LYS A 54 1.90 -10.86 1.68
CA LYS A 54 1.42 -12.18 2.09
C LYS A 54 2.20 -12.64 3.31
N ILE A 55 1.47 -12.91 4.37
CA ILE A 55 1.96 -13.49 5.61
C ILE A 55 1.18 -14.79 5.89
N GLU A 56 1.51 -15.49 6.97
CA GLU A 56 0.90 -16.76 7.34
C GLU A 56 -0.62 -16.66 7.46
N GLU A 57 -1.11 -15.54 7.98
CA GLU A 57 -2.52 -15.27 8.25
C GLU A 57 -3.33 -14.98 6.99
N GLY A 58 -2.69 -14.48 5.92
CA GLY A 58 -3.41 -14.11 4.69
C GLY A 58 -2.65 -13.18 3.75
N VAL A 59 -3.43 -12.59 2.83
CA VAL A 59 -2.95 -11.56 1.90
C VAL A 59 -3.64 -10.25 2.23
N TYR A 60 -2.84 -9.21 2.47
CA TYR A 60 -3.33 -7.94 2.99
C TYR A 60 -2.92 -6.78 2.09
N PRO A 61 -3.86 -5.88 1.72
CA PRO A 61 -3.55 -4.68 0.94
C PRO A 61 -2.54 -3.79 1.66
N GLN A 62 -1.54 -3.29 0.93
CA GLN A 62 -0.52 -2.36 1.44
C GLN A 62 -0.52 -1.04 0.67
N CYS A 63 -0.98 -1.07 -0.59
CA CYS A 63 -1.22 0.13 -1.39
C CYS A 63 -2.54 -0.01 -2.15
N ILE A 64 -3.44 0.96 -1.98
CA ILE A 64 -4.74 0.98 -2.66
C ILE A 64 -5.01 2.35 -3.29
N GLU A 65 -5.75 2.34 -4.40
CA GLU A 65 -6.35 3.53 -4.98
C GLU A 65 -7.86 3.53 -4.76
N ASN A 66 -8.40 4.67 -4.38
CA ASN A 66 -9.83 4.93 -4.32
C ASN A 66 -10.17 6.14 -5.21
N VAL A 67 -11.27 6.03 -5.95
CA VAL A 67 -11.86 7.16 -6.68
C VAL A 67 -13.15 7.56 -5.98
N THR A 68 -13.23 8.83 -5.60
CA THR A 68 -14.42 9.39 -4.94
C THR A 68 -15.56 9.60 -5.92
N PRO A 69 -16.82 9.72 -5.43
CA PRO A 69 -17.97 9.99 -6.29
C PRO A 69 -17.88 11.26 -7.14
N TRP A 70 -17.01 12.21 -6.77
CA TRP A 70 -16.79 13.46 -7.51
C TRP A 70 -15.54 13.43 -8.42
N GLY A 71 -14.94 12.26 -8.61
CA GLY A 71 -13.78 12.06 -9.50
C GLY A 71 -12.42 12.40 -8.89
N GLY A 72 -12.34 12.65 -7.57
CA GLY A 72 -11.05 12.82 -6.89
C GLY A 72 -10.40 11.47 -6.59
N THR A 73 -9.09 11.36 -6.82
CA THR A 73 -8.28 10.15 -6.60
C THR A 73 -7.52 10.23 -5.28
N PHE A 74 -7.54 9.14 -4.52
CA PHE A 74 -6.81 8.97 -3.27
C PHE A 74 -5.96 7.72 -3.34
N LEU A 75 -4.71 7.83 -2.89
CA LEU A 75 -3.83 6.68 -2.67
C LEU A 75 -3.61 6.51 -1.18
N SER A 76 -3.78 5.28 -0.70
CA SER A 76 -3.33 4.89 0.64
C SER A 76 -2.12 3.98 0.49
N PHE A 77 -1.07 4.27 1.26
CA PHE A 77 0.16 3.49 1.34
C PHE A 77 0.51 3.31 2.81
N LEU A 78 0.52 2.06 3.26
CA LEU A 78 0.61 1.68 4.68
C LEU A 78 2.04 1.42 5.20
N PRO A 79 2.99 0.89 4.40
CA PRO A 79 4.33 0.58 4.90
C PRO A 79 5.10 1.80 5.40
N GLY A 80 5.93 1.63 6.45
CA GLY A 80 6.83 2.67 6.95
C GLY A 80 6.51 3.20 8.35
N HIS A 81 5.99 2.38 9.26
CA HIS A 81 5.82 2.77 10.66
C HIS A 81 7.19 2.95 11.37
N SER A 82 8.10 2.01 11.15
CA SER A 82 9.45 2.02 11.71
C SER A 82 10.33 3.06 11.01
N PRO A 83 10.89 4.06 11.72
CA PRO A 83 11.75 5.08 11.09
C PRO A 83 13.00 4.52 10.41
N ALA A 84 13.46 3.33 10.82
CA ALA A 84 14.61 2.67 10.19
C ALA A 84 14.28 2.17 8.77
N GLU A 85 13.00 1.89 8.51
CA GLU A 85 12.51 1.29 7.26
C GLU A 85 12.10 2.35 6.23
N THR A 86 11.83 3.59 6.66
CA THR A 86 11.40 4.69 5.75
C THR A 86 12.52 5.23 4.86
N SER A 87 13.78 4.90 5.14
CA SER A 87 14.93 5.34 4.36
C SER A 87 15.26 4.41 3.17
N GLY A 88 14.47 3.37 2.95
CA GLY A 88 14.64 2.44 1.83
C GLY A 88 14.43 3.13 0.49
N LYS A 89 15.38 2.96 -0.44
CA LYS A 89 15.35 3.63 -1.77
C LYS A 89 14.09 3.28 -2.57
N ASP A 90 13.66 2.02 -2.54
CA ASP A 90 12.50 1.56 -3.29
C ASP A 90 11.19 2.09 -2.69
N LEU A 91 11.11 2.19 -1.35
CA LEU A 91 9.99 2.83 -0.65
C LEU A 91 9.89 4.31 -1.04
N ILE A 92 11.01 5.04 -0.97
CA ILE A 92 11.07 6.46 -1.35
C ILE A 92 10.66 6.64 -2.82
N ALA A 93 11.21 5.83 -3.73
CA ALA A 93 10.88 5.89 -5.15
C ALA A 93 9.39 5.61 -5.42
N ASN A 94 8.78 4.69 -4.67
CA ASN A 94 7.33 4.47 -4.73
C ASN A 94 6.54 5.69 -4.27
N VAL A 95 6.92 6.31 -3.15
CA VAL A 95 6.27 7.53 -2.64
C VAL A 95 6.36 8.67 -3.66
N GLU A 96 7.54 8.90 -4.24
CA GLU A 96 7.73 9.88 -5.31
C GLU A 96 6.85 9.57 -6.53
N THR A 97 6.82 8.31 -6.96
CA THR A 97 5.99 7.84 -8.09
C THR A 97 4.49 8.06 -7.83
N MET A 98 4.01 7.80 -6.62
CA MET A 98 2.62 8.03 -6.21
C MET A 98 2.27 9.51 -6.20
N ILE A 99 3.16 10.37 -5.69
CA ILE A 99 2.98 11.83 -5.70
C ILE A 99 2.91 12.34 -7.16
N ASP A 100 3.86 11.93 -8.01
CA ASP A 100 3.89 12.29 -9.42
C ASP A 100 2.63 11.85 -10.17
N TYR A 101 2.11 10.67 -9.82
CA TYR A 101 0.85 10.18 -10.37
C TYR A 101 -0.32 11.08 -9.99
N LEU A 102 -0.47 11.41 -8.70
CA LEU A 102 -1.57 12.26 -8.22
C LEU A 102 -1.50 13.68 -8.81
N LEU A 103 -0.31 14.25 -9.01
CA LEU A 103 -0.14 15.59 -9.56
C LEU A 103 -0.46 15.71 -11.06
N LYS A 104 -0.46 14.61 -11.82
CA LYS A 104 -0.76 14.62 -13.25
C LYS A 104 -2.26 14.74 -13.57
N GLY A 105 -3.14 14.53 -12.59
CA GLY A 105 -4.59 14.61 -12.79
C GLY A 105 -5.11 13.58 -13.79
N ASN A 106 -4.71 12.31 -13.62
CA ASN A 106 -5.02 11.21 -14.55
C ASN A 106 -6.51 10.93 -14.68
#